data_AF-A0A811LBR2-F1
#
_entry.id   AF-A0A811LBR2-F1
#
_cell.length_a   1.000
_cell.length_b   1.000
_cell.length_c   1.000
_cell.angle_alpha   90.00
_cell.angle_beta   90.00
_cell.angle_gamma   90.00
#
_symmetry.space_group_name_H-M   'P 1'
#
loop_
_entity.id
_entity.type
_entity.pdbx_description
1 polymer ?
#
loop_
_entity_poly.entity_id
_entity_poly.type
_entity_poly.pdbx_seq_one_letter_code
_entity_poly.pdbx_strand_id
1 'polypeptide(L)'
;MRCTINNDGSWKTEVVACLSPSGSRIPLNGKIIEDNSEWSCANNDQGKVALSQGPNPYATCGNHAVGSRWQEKSFELECRPGGVRELKACVTEDGQRIPVNGTKQVGGFTLVCQQYQNGTVVFHGSKSVKAPQNFSQDHAVKCIDEQSGQRDIGEHWIENHRFNKTCKENGAVEVVNCISKDGYSIPLNGQIIRNRTKYSCEMTSQGTIRYAAGPVE
;
A
#
# COMPACT_ATOMS: atom_id res chain seq x y z
N MET A 1 32.48 -24.56 -8.46
CA MET A 1 33.55 -24.09 -9.37
C MET A 1 34.17 -25.29 -10.07
N ARG A 2 34.81 -25.09 -11.22
CA ARG A 2 35.64 -26.08 -11.91
C ARG A 2 37.09 -25.59 -11.90
N CYS A 3 38.02 -26.48 -11.60
CA CYS A 3 39.45 -26.23 -11.75
C CYS A 3 39.93 -26.91 -13.04
N THR A 4 40.80 -26.26 -13.80
CA THR A 4 41.42 -26.81 -15.00
C THR A 4 42.92 -26.58 -14.92
N ILE A 5 43.69 -27.66 -15.03
CA ILE A 5 45.15 -27.65 -15.01
C ILE A 5 45.63 -27.77 -16.46
N ASN A 6 46.48 -26.84 -16.87
CA ASN A 6 47.10 -26.81 -18.18
C ASN A 6 48.37 -27.69 -18.20
N ASN A 7 48.85 -28.03 -19.40
CA ASN A 7 50.02 -28.90 -19.58
C ASN A 7 51.32 -28.33 -19.02
N ASP A 8 51.42 -27.01 -18.85
CA ASP A 8 52.55 -26.30 -18.25
C ASP A 8 52.49 -26.26 -16.70
N GLY A 9 51.47 -26.90 -16.10
CA GLY A 9 51.24 -26.91 -14.66
C GLY A 9 50.51 -25.67 -14.13
N SER A 10 50.21 -24.68 -14.98
CA SER A 10 49.34 -23.57 -14.60
C SER A 10 47.90 -24.07 -14.43
N TRP A 11 47.11 -23.41 -13.56
CA TRP A 11 45.72 -23.77 -13.35
C TRP A 11 44.82 -22.54 -13.32
N LYS A 12 43.56 -22.72 -13.68
CA LYS A 12 42.52 -21.69 -13.57
C LYS A 12 41.26 -22.26 -12.94
N THR A 13 40.52 -21.38 -12.27
CA THR A 13 39.19 -21.68 -11.74
C THR A 13 38.12 -20.92 -12.50
N GLU A 14 37.02 -21.61 -12.76
CA GLU A 14 35.85 -21.03 -13.41
C GLU A 14 34.61 -21.34 -12.57
N VAL A 15 33.76 -20.33 -12.38
CA VAL A 15 32.43 -20.55 -11.82
C VAL A 15 31.60 -21.26 -12.89
N VAL A 16 30.97 -22.37 -12.55
CA VAL A 16 30.23 -23.23 -13.50
C VAL A 16 28.75 -23.38 -13.15
N ALA A 17 28.33 -22.83 -12.02
CA ALA A 17 26.97 -22.84 -11.51
C ALA A 17 26.86 -21.93 -10.29
N CYS A 18 25.62 -21.52 -10.01
CA CYS A 18 25.20 -20.90 -8.76
C CYS A 18 24.46 -21.95 -7.91
N LEU A 19 24.29 -21.66 -6.63
CA LEU A 19 23.39 -22.40 -5.75
C LEU A 19 22.22 -21.47 -5.40
N SER A 20 21.00 -22.00 -5.48
CA SER A 20 19.83 -21.30 -4.97
C SER A 20 19.81 -21.29 -3.43
N PRO A 21 18.92 -20.53 -2.77
CA PRO A 21 18.77 -20.58 -1.32
C PRO A 21 18.44 -21.97 -0.77
N SER A 22 17.76 -22.81 -1.55
CA SER A 22 17.49 -24.20 -1.17
C SER A 22 18.72 -25.13 -1.32
N GLY A 23 19.81 -24.62 -1.91
CA GLY A 23 21.01 -25.39 -2.24
C GLY A 23 20.97 -26.06 -3.62
N SER A 24 19.91 -25.85 -4.41
CA SER A 24 19.79 -26.42 -5.75
C SER A 24 20.83 -25.82 -6.71
N ARG A 25 21.48 -26.68 -7.50
CA ARG A 25 22.54 -26.27 -8.44
C ARG A 25 21.93 -25.72 -9.73
N ILE A 26 22.23 -24.46 -10.05
CA ILE A 26 21.79 -23.77 -11.27
C ILE A 26 22.99 -23.62 -12.22
N PRO A 27 23.03 -24.31 -13.37
CA PRO A 27 24.10 -24.13 -14.37
C PRO A 27 24.20 -22.67 -14.84
N LEU A 28 25.37 -22.27 -15.38
CA LEU A 28 25.50 -20.96 -16.03
C LEU A 28 24.49 -20.80 -17.17
N ASN A 29 23.91 -19.59 -17.25
CA ASN A 29 22.77 -19.21 -18.09
C ASN A 29 21.50 -20.04 -17.83
N GLY A 30 21.50 -20.84 -16.77
CA GLY A 30 20.38 -21.64 -16.33
C GLY A 30 19.43 -20.85 -15.43
N LYS A 31 18.22 -21.40 -15.32
CA LYS A 31 17.15 -20.89 -14.47
C LYS A 31 16.49 -22.05 -13.74
N ILE A 32 16.04 -21.80 -12.52
CA ILE A 32 15.13 -22.70 -11.80
C ILE A 32 14.00 -21.89 -11.18
N ILE A 33 12.91 -22.56 -10.87
CA ILE A 33 11.77 -21.99 -10.14
C ILE A 33 11.74 -22.61 -8.75
N GLU A 34 11.65 -21.76 -7.73
CA GLU A 34 11.47 -22.14 -6.33
C GLU A 34 10.39 -21.24 -5.74
N ASP A 35 9.27 -21.85 -5.31
CA ASP A 35 8.10 -21.15 -4.79
C ASP A 35 7.66 -19.99 -5.71
N ASN A 36 7.71 -18.77 -5.19
CA ASN A 36 7.32 -17.54 -5.86
C ASN A 36 8.47 -16.88 -6.64
N SER A 37 9.64 -17.52 -6.72
CA SER A 37 10.85 -16.94 -7.32
C SER A 37 11.35 -17.77 -8.51
N GLU A 38 11.81 -17.06 -9.54
CA GLU A 38 12.71 -17.60 -10.55
C GLU A 38 14.13 -17.18 -10.18
N TRP A 39 15.05 -18.15 -10.11
CA TRP A 39 16.46 -17.92 -9.85
C TRP A 39 17.26 -18.13 -11.12
N SER A 40 18.00 -17.12 -11.56
CA SER A 40 18.88 -17.20 -12.72
C SER A 40 20.35 -17.08 -12.33
N CYS A 41 21.20 -17.93 -12.93
CA CYS A 41 22.64 -17.86 -12.78
C CYS A 41 23.26 -17.36 -14.09
N ALA A 42 23.76 -16.13 -14.13
CA ALA A 42 24.30 -15.54 -15.35
C ALA A 42 25.52 -14.65 -15.06
N ASN A 43 26.28 -14.30 -16.09
CA ASN A 43 27.27 -13.25 -15.97
C ASN A 43 26.57 -11.90 -15.83
N ASN A 44 26.98 -11.09 -14.86
CA ASN A 44 26.59 -9.69 -14.77
C ASN A 44 27.35 -8.84 -15.79
N ASP A 45 27.00 -7.56 -15.88
CA ASP A 45 27.60 -6.60 -16.82
C ASP A 45 29.11 -6.35 -16.60
N GLN A 46 29.64 -6.81 -15.47
CA GLN A 46 31.06 -6.76 -15.11
C GLN A 46 31.80 -8.08 -15.41
N GLY A 47 31.15 -9.02 -16.11
CA GLY A 47 31.73 -10.32 -16.46
C GLY A 47 31.85 -11.29 -15.28
N LYS A 48 31.22 -11.01 -14.14
CA LYS A 48 31.20 -11.90 -12.96
C LYS A 48 29.93 -12.72 -12.93
N VAL A 49 30.03 -14.01 -12.61
CA VAL A 49 28.86 -14.85 -12.40
C VAL A 49 28.10 -14.40 -11.15
N ALA A 50 26.80 -14.13 -11.32
CA ALA A 50 25.89 -13.72 -10.26
C ALA A 50 24.61 -14.56 -10.29
N LEU A 51 24.08 -14.80 -9.09
CA LEU A 51 22.73 -15.29 -8.90
C LEU A 51 21.79 -14.08 -8.84
N SER A 52 20.75 -14.07 -9.65
CA SER A 52 19.69 -13.06 -9.62
C SER A 52 18.33 -13.69 -9.36
N GLN A 53 17.48 -12.95 -8.66
CA GLN A 53 16.12 -13.35 -8.31
C GLN A 53 15.13 -12.54 -9.16
N GLY A 54 14.18 -13.23 -9.76
CA GLY A 54 13.01 -12.65 -10.41
C GLY A 54 11.72 -13.29 -9.88
N PRO A 55 10.55 -12.74 -10.23
CA PRO A 55 9.28 -13.35 -9.87
C PRO A 55 9.06 -14.63 -10.69
N ASN A 56 8.53 -15.69 -10.07
CA ASN A 56 8.09 -16.87 -10.79
C ASN A 56 6.92 -16.50 -11.72
N PRO A 57 7.05 -16.66 -13.06
CA PRO A 57 6.01 -16.27 -14.01
C PRO A 57 4.73 -17.12 -13.92
N TYR A 58 4.76 -18.25 -13.21
CA TYR A 58 3.67 -19.20 -13.06
C TYR A 58 3.14 -19.31 -11.62
N ALA A 59 3.68 -18.54 -10.67
CA ALA A 59 3.25 -18.60 -9.27
C ALA A 59 1.80 -18.13 -9.10
N THR A 60 0.96 -19.00 -8.53
CA THR A 60 -0.47 -18.73 -8.32
C THR A 60 -0.72 -17.93 -7.04
N CYS A 61 -1.87 -17.27 -6.98
CA CYS A 61 -2.35 -16.57 -5.79
C CYS A 61 -3.42 -17.45 -5.11
N GLY A 62 -2.97 -18.47 -4.37
CA GLY A 62 -3.85 -19.54 -3.89
C GLY A 62 -4.41 -20.33 -5.06
N ASN A 63 -5.73 -20.29 -5.26
CA ASN A 63 -6.42 -21.00 -6.36
C ASN A 63 -6.49 -20.18 -7.66
N HIS A 64 -5.87 -18.99 -7.70
CA HIS A 64 -5.95 -18.08 -8.84
C HIS A 64 -4.68 -18.14 -9.69
N ALA A 65 -4.84 -18.48 -10.98
CA ALA A 65 -3.74 -18.50 -11.94
C ALA A 65 -3.21 -17.08 -12.24
N VAL A 66 -1.95 -16.96 -12.67
CA VAL A 66 -1.37 -15.69 -13.10
C VAL A 66 -2.22 -15.06 -14.21
N GLY A 67 -2.48 -13.75 -14.11
CA GLY A 67 -3.34 -12.98 -15.00
C GLY A 67 -4.84 -13.09 -14.70
N SER A 68 -5.27 -14.04 -13.86
CA SER A 68 -6.68 -14.12 -13.47
C SER A 68 -7.06 -12.96 -12.55
N ARG A 69 -8.33 -12.55 -12.65
CA ARG A 69 -8.94 -11.51 -11.82
C ARG A 69 -10.09 -12.08 -11.03
N TRP A 70 -10.23 -11.63 -9.79
CA TRP A 70 -11.33 -12.03 -8.92
C TRP A 70 -11.70 -10.89 -7.98
N GLN A 71 -12.92 -10.95 -7.47
CA GLN A 71 -13.39 -10.06 -6.44
C GLN A 71 -13.29 -10.75 -5.08
N GLU A 72 -12.71 -10.05 -4.11
CA GLU A 72 -12.75 -10.42 -2.70
C GLU A 72 -13.36 -9.26 -1.92
N LYS A 73 -14.56 -9.46 -1.37
CA LYS A 73 -15.38 -8.41 -0.75
C LYS A 73 -15.58 -7.25 -1.73
N SER A 74 -15.12 -6.05 -1.40
CA SER A 74 -15.22 -4.84 -2.22
C SER A 74 -13.95 -4.57 -3.04
N PHE A 75 -13.06 -5.54 -3.19
CA PHE A 75 -11.79 -5.34 -3.88
C PHE A 75 -11.67 -6.30 -5.07
N GLU A 76 -11.35 -5.74 -6.21
CA GLU A 76 -10.90 -6.55 -7.33
C GLU A 76 -9.37 -6.67 -7.33
N LEU A 77 -8.91 -7.91 -7.45
CA LEU A 77 -7.52 -8.29 -7.45
C LEU A 77 -7.14 -8.97 -8.78
N GLU A 78 -5.88 -8.85 -9.17
CA GLU A 78 -5.24 -9.60 -10.25
C GLU A 78 -4.05 -10.37 -9.68
N CYS A 79 -3.88 -11.62 -10.09
CA CYS A 79 -2.69 -12.38 -9.73
C CYS A 79 -1.55 -12.04 -10.69
N ARG A 80 -0.48 -11.44 -10.17
CA ARG A 80 0.73 -11.09 -10.92
C ARG A 80 1.82 -12.14 -10.68
N PRO A 81 2.83 -12.22 -11.55
CA PRO A 81 4.00 -13.09 -11.34
C PRO A 81 4.57 -12.99 -9.93
N GLY A 82 5.06 -14.11 -9.41
CA GLY A 82 5.52 -14.24 -8.03
C GLY A 82 4.41 -14.38 -6.99
N GLY A 83 3.19 -14.73 -7.40
CA GLY A 83 2.05 -14.92 -6.48
C GLY A 83 1.59 -13.61 -5.83
N VAL A 84 1.85 -12.47 -6.48
CA VAL A 84 1.53 -11.14 -5.97
C VAL A 84 0.08 -10.81 -6.28
N ARG A 85 -0.70 -10.50 -5.25
CA ARG A 85 -2.09 -10.05 -5.36
C ARG A 85 -2.12 -8.55 -5.57
N GLU A 86 -2.32 -8.09 -6.80
CA GLU A 86 -2.38 -6.67 -7.15
C GLU A 86 -3.82 -6.15 -7.08
N LEU A 87 -4.05 -5.03 -6.38
CA LEU A 87 -5.34 -4.36 -6.37
C LEU A 87 -5.58 -3.64 -7.72
N LYS A 88 -6.70 -3.92 -8.38
CA LYS A 88 -7.09 -3.25 -9.63
C LYS A 88 -8.20 -2.21 -9.45
N ALA A 89 -9.13 -2.46 -8.53
CA ALA A 89 -10.26 -1.57 -8.28
C ALA A 89 -10.92 -1.87 -6.93
N CYS A 90 -11.66 -0.89 -6.41
CA CYS A 90 -12.74 -1.14 -5.46
C CYS A 90 -14.04 -1.39 -6.23
N VAL A 91 -14.88 -2.29 -5.73
CA VAL A 91 -16.12 -2.72 -6.36
C VAL A 91 -17.27 -2.53 -5.38
N THR A 92 -18.32 -1.83 -5.80
CA THR A 92 -19.56 -1.66 -5.05
C THR A 92 -20.41 -2.94 -5.05
N GLU A 93 -21.44 -2.99 -4.19
CA GLU A 93 -22.38 -4.11 -4.17
C GLU A 93 -23.13 -4.30 -5.50
N ASP A 94 -23.40 -3.22 -6.23
CA ASP A 94 -24.01 -3.26 -7.57
C ASP A 94 -22.98 -3.53 -8.70
N GLY A 95 -21.74 -3.90 -8.34
CA GLY A 95 -20.70 -4.33 -9.28
C GLY A 95 -19.98 -3.18 -10.00
N GLN A 96 -20.19 -1.93 -9.59
CA GLN A 96 -19.49 -0.80 -10.18
C GLN A 96 -18.04 -0.73 -9.71
N ARG A 97 -17.15 -0.57 -10.67
CA ARG A 97 -15.71 -0.43 -10.43
C ARG A 97 -15.29 1.02 -10.23
N ILE A 98 -14.46 1.23 -9.22
CA ILE A 98 -13.69 2.45 -8.97
C ILE A 98 -12.20 2.08 -9.05
N PRO A 99 -11.44 2.62 -10.02
CA PRO A 99 -10.00 2.36 -10.11
C PRO A 99 -9.25 2.72 -8.83
N VAL A 100 -8.11 2.07 -8.58
CA VAL A 100 -7.22 2.44 -7.47
C VAL A 100 -6.79 3.90 -7.58
N ASN A 101 -6.83 4.62 -6.45
CA ASN A 101 -6.65 6.06 -6.33
C ASN A 101 -7.67 6.88 -7.14
N GLY A 102 -8.81 6.26 -7.49
CA GLY A 102 -9.90 6.85 -8.23
C GLY A 102 -11.07 7.26 -7.36
N THR A 103 -11.97 8.04 -7.94
CA THR A 103 -13.23 8.48 -7.34
C THR A 103 -14.36 8.33 -8.36
N LYS A 104 -15.55 7.94 -7.90
CA LYS A 104 -16.73 7.78 -8.77
C LYS A 104 -18.02 8.19 -8.07
N GLN A 105 -18.91 8.85 -8.81
CA GLN A 105 -20.26 9.18 -8.35
C GLN A 105 -21.21 8.01 -8.60
N VAL A 106 -21.81 7.46 -7.55
CA VAL A 106 -22.74 6.32 -7.61
C VAL A 106 -23.89 6.55 -6.65
N GLY A 107 -25.14 6.54 -7.14
CA GLY A 107 -26.32 6.61 -6.27
C GLY A 107 -26.42 7.86 -5.38
N GLY A 108 -25.80 8.98 -5.78
CA GLY A 108 -25.71 10.17 -4.93
C GLY A 108 -24.67 10.05 -3.82
N PHE A 109 -23.69 9.17 -3.97
CA PHE A 109 -22.47 9.11 -3.17
C PHE A 109 -21.22 9.28 -4.04
N THR A 110 -20.25 10.03 -3.54
CA THR A 110 -18.89 10.10 -4.05
C THR A 110 -18.10 8.98 -3.40
N LEU A 111 -17.79 7.94 -4.17
CA LEU A 111 -17.03 6.79 -3.72
C LEU A 111 -15.55 6.96 -4.06
N VAL A 112 -14.67 6.76 -3.09
CA VAL A 112 -13.22 6.91 -3.21
C VAL A 112 -12.55 5.57 -2.92
N CYS A 113 -11.66 5.14 -3.81
CA CYS A 113 -10.82 3.96 -3.66
C CYS A 113 -9.36 4.41 -3.59
N GLN A 114 -8.71 4.28 -2.44
CA GLN A 114 -7.35 4.78 -2.23
C GLN A 114 -6.44 3.68 -1.72
N GLN A 115 -5.23 3.56 -2.28
CA GLN A 115 -4.20 2.65 -1.81
C GLN A 115 -2.98 3.44 -1.32
N TYR A 116 -2.59 3.18 -0.08
CA TYR A 116 -1.43 3.78 0.56
C TYR A 116 -0.15 2.99 0.26
N GLN A 117 1.01 3.62 0.41
CA GLN A 117 2.32 2.99 0.16
C GLN A 117 2.59 1.75 1.03
N ASN A 118 1.99 1.69 2.22
CA ASN A 118 2.06 0.53 3.12
C ASN A 118 1.14 -0.63 2.69
N GLY A 119 0.44 -0.51 1.56
CA GLY A 119 -0.49 -1.50 1.04
C GLY A 119 -1.91 -1.42 1.59
N THR A 120 -2.19 -0.54 2.57
CA THR A 120 -3.56 -0.33 3.07
C THR A 120 -4.45 0.22 1.97
N VAL A 121 -5.66 -0.32 1.87
CA VAL A 121 -6.68 0.13 0.90
C VAL A 121 -7.87 0.68 1.68
N VAL A 122 -8.27 1.90 1.36
CA VAL A 122 -9.47 2.53 1.92
C VAL A 122 -10.49 2.70 0.81
N PHE A 123 -11.67 2.12 1.04
CA PHE A 123 -12.85 2.28 0.21
C PHE A 123 -13.94 2.94 1.03
N HIS A 124 -14.33 4.17 0.69
CA HIS A 124 -15.33 4.91 1.43
C HIS A 124 -16.24 5.73 0.51
N GLY A 125 -17.43 6.07 1.00
CA GLY A 125 -18.40 6.88 0.29
C GLY A 125 -18.84 8.07 1.14
N SER A 126 -18.93 9.25 0.52
CA SER A 126 -19.54 10.44 1.11
C SER A 126 -20.77 10.84 0.29
N LYS A 127 -21.82 11.40 0.89
CA LYS A 127 -22.99 11.86 0.14
C LYS A 127 -22.56 12.92 -0.89
N SER A 128 -22.93 12.70 -2.14
CA SER A 128 -22.77 13.69 -3.20
C SER A 128 -23.75 14.82 -2.95
N VAL A 129 -23.22 15.97 -2.55
CA VAL A 129 -24.00 17.21 -2.57
C VAL A 129 -24.21 17.54 -4.05
N LYS A 130 -25.39 17.25 -4.59
CA LYS A 130 -25.78 17.77 -5.90
C LYS A 130 -25.77 19.29 -5.78
N ALA A 131 -24.84 19.94 -6.49
CA ALA A 131 -24.93 21.39 -6.69
C ALA A 131 -26.34 21.69 -7.26
N PRO A 132 -27.07 22.69 -6.74
CA PRO A 132 -28.31 23.14 -7.35
C PRO A 132 -28.05 23.44 -8.84
N GLN A 133 -28.99 23.06 -9.70
CA GLN A 133 -28.91 23.32 -11.14
C GLN A 133 -29.09 24.81 -11.39
N ASN A 134 -27.99 25.55 -11.28
CA ASN A 134 -27.67 26.87 -11.82
C ASN A 134 -26.35 27.28 -11.14
N PHE A 135 -25.57 28.16 -11.75
CA PHE A 135 -24.35 28.79 -11.22
C PHE A 135 -23.01 28.24 -11.73
N SER A 136 -22.52 28.92 -12.77
CA SER A 136 -21.15 29.41 -12.98
C SER A 136 -20.03 28.80 -12.12
N GLN A 137 -19.17 28.02 -12.77
CA GLN A 137 -17.70 28.14 -12.79
C GLN A 137 -16.98 28.73 -11.56
N ASP A 138 -17.30 28.28 -10.32
CA ASP A 138 -16.50 28.61 -9.12
C ASP A 138 -16.73 27.64 -7.95
N HIS A 139 -16.64 26.33 -8.19
CA HIS A 139 -16.83 25.34 -7.12
C HIS A 139 -15.48 24.87 -6.56
N ALA A 140 -14.98 25.62 -5.57
CA ALA A 140 -13.92 25.13 -4.69
C ALA A 140 -14.37 23.82 -4.03
N VAL A 141 -13.53 22.79 -4.10
CA VAL A 141 -13.74 21.53 -3.39
C VAL A 141 -13.88 21.84 -1.89
N LYS A 142 -14.92 21.32 -1.23
CA LYS A 142 -15.15 21.47 0.21
C LYS A 142 -15.36 20.12 0.87
N CYS A 143 -14.90 20.00 2.11
CA CYS A 143 -15.15 18.83 2.94
C CYS A 143 -16.36 19.06 3.85
N ILE A 144 -16.92 17.97 4.39
CA ILE A 144 -18.05 18.01 5.32
C ILE A 144 -17.59 17.45 6.67
N ASP A 145 -17.86 18.18 7.75
CA ASP A 145 -17.62 17.72 9.12
C ASP A 145 -18.82 16.94 9.71
N GLU A 146 -18.68 16.41 10.92
CA GLU A 146 -19.73 15.65 11.62
C GLU A 146 -21.02 16.45 11.86
N GLN A 147 -20.95 17.78 11.92
CA GLN A 147 -22.10 18.67 12.07
C GLN A 147 -22.71 19.09 10.73
N SER A 148 -22.28 18.45 9.62
CA SER A 148 -22.65 18.82 8.25
C SER A 148 -22.16 20.22 7.83
N GLY A 149 -21.19 20.78 8.55
CA GLY A 149 -20.52 22.04 8.22
C GLY A 149 -19.57 21.86 7.03
N GLN A 150 -19.55 22.84 6.13
CA GLN A 150 -18.61 22.86 5.01
C GLN A 150 -17.26 23.41 5.45
N ARG A 151 -16.18 22.74 5.02
CA ARG A 151 -14.79 23.09 5.32
C ARG A 151 -14.02 23.35 4.05
N ASP A 152 -13.25 24.43 4.02
CA ASP A 152 -12.43 24.80 2.87
C ASP A 152 -11.16 23.93 2.80
N ILE A 153 -10.58 23.79 1.61
CA ILE A 153 -9.30 23.09 1.45
C ILE A 153 -8.24 23.72 2.36
N GLY A 154 -7.49 22.86 3.07
CA GLY A 154 -6.46 23.27 4.02
C GLY A 154 -7.01 23.74 5.37
N GLU A 155 -8.32 23.90 5.52
CA GLU A 155 -8.94 24.19 6.81
C GLU A 155 -8.70 23.03 7.77
N HIS A 156 -8.50 23.37 9.04
CA HIS A 156 -8.36 22.41 10.13
C HIS A 156 -9.49 22.57 11.14
N TRP A 157 -10.05 21.45 11.62
CA TRP A 157 -11.08 21.47 12.64
C TRP A 157 -10.92 20.31 13.61
N ILE A 158 -11.41 20.50 14.84
CA ILE A 158 -11.42 19.46 15.87
C ILE A 158 -12.77 18.77 15.86
N GLU A 159 -12.76 17.48 15.57
CA GLU A 159 -13.95 16.62 15.64
C GLU A 159 -13.92 15.76 16.90
N ASN A 160 -15.10 15.57 17.52
CA ASN A 160 -15.26 14.78 18.76
C ASN A 160 -14.31 15.19 19.90
N HIS A 161 -13.89 16.46 19.96
CA HIS A 161 -12.89 17.00 20.89
C HIS A 161 -11.55 16.23 20.90
N ARG A 162 -11.26 15.47 19.85
CA ARG A 162 -10.19 14.47 19.89
C ARG A 162 -9.36 14.38 18.62
N PHE A 163 -9.95 14.67 17.47
CA PHE A 163 -9.27 14.48 16.19
C PHE A 163 -9.16 15.82 15.49
N ASN A 164 -7.94 16.31 15.34
CA ASN A 164 -7.69 17.43 14.45
C ASN A 164 -7.67 16.90 13.02
N LYS A 165 -8.57 17.39 12.19
CA LYS A 165 -8.76 16.96 10.82
C LYS A 165 -8.45 18.08 9.85
N THR A 166 -8.13 17.73 8.60
CA THR A 166 -7.96 18.70 7.52
C THR A 166 -8.65 18.26 6.24
N CYS A 167 -9.07 19.25 5.44
CA CYS A 167 -9.64 19.03 4.11
C CYS A 167 -8.54 19.08 3.05
N LYS A 168 -8.39 18.02 2.27
CA LYS A 168 -7.42 17.92 1.19
C LYS A 168 -7.98 18.47 -0.11
N GLU A 169 -7.09 18.83 -1.04
CA GLU A 169 -7.45 19.37 -2.37
C GLU A 169 -8.41 18.47 -3.16
N ASN A 170 -8.34 17.15 -2.93
CA ASN A 170 -9.22 16.16 -3.55
C ASN A 170 -10.56 15.95 -2.80
N GLY A 171 -10.83 16.73 -1.75
CA GLY A 171 -12.04 16.64 -0.93
C GLY A 171 -12.01 15.53 0.11
N ALA A 172 -10.86 14.88 0.32
CA ALA A 172 -10.67 13.90 1.38
C ALA A 172 -10.49 14.59 2.74
N VAL A 173 -11.03 13.97 3.78
CA VAL A 173 -10.83 14.38 5.17
C VAL A 173 -9.75 13.50 5.80
N GLU A 174 -8.65 14.10 6.26
CA GLU A 174 -7.55 13.39 6.91
C GLU A 174 -7.48 13.76 8.39
N VAL A 175 -7.15 12.81 9.27
CA VAL A 175 -6.79 13.09 10.66
C VAL A 175 -5.30 13.44 10.71
N VAL A 176 -4.98 14.64 11.18
CA VAL A 176 -3.60 15.15 11.26
C VAL A 176 -2.95 14.74 12.58
N ASN A 177 -3.69 14.88 13.69
CA ASN A 177 -3.20 14.55 15.03
C ASN A 177 -4.38 14.27 15.98
N CYS A 178 -4.08 13.71 17.15
CA CYS A 178 -5.06 13.61 18.23
C CYS A 178 -4.88 14.78 19.21
N ILE A 179 -5.97 15.20 19.86
CA ILE A 179 -6.00 16.25 20.88
C ILE A 179 -6.36 15.63 22.23
N SER A 180 -5.55 15.88 23.27
CA SER A 180 -5.87 15.47 24.65
C SER A 180 -6.96 16.36 25.24
N LYS A 181 -7.55 15.93 26.37
CA LYS A 181 -8.49 16.79 27.12
C LYS A 181 -7.88 18.12 27.56
N ASP A 182 -6.56 18.14 27.79
CA ASP A 182 -5.79 19.31 28.20
C ASP A 182 -5.30 20.15 26.99
N GLY A 183 -5.71 19.80 25.76
CA GLY A 183 -5.36 20.51 24.54
C GLY A 183 -3.99 20.16 23.94
N TYR A 184 -3.30 19.14 24.46
CA TYR A 184 -2.03 18.71 23.87
C TYR A 184 -2.27 18.06 22.50
N SER A 185 -1.43 18.41 21.53
CA SER A 185 -1.40 17.77 20.21
C SER A 185 -0.47 16.56 20.22
N ILE A 186 -1.03 15.37 19.97
CA ILE A 186 -0.30 14.10 19.86
C ILE A 186 -0.18 13.78 18.37
N PRO A 187 1.04 13.74 17.80
CA PRO A 187 1.22 13.44 16.37
C PRO A 187 0.63 12.07 16.02
N LEU A 188 0.03 11.97 14.83
CA LEU A 188 -0.46 10.69 14.33
C LEU A 188 0.70 9.69 14.18
N ASN A 189 0.47 8.45 14.59
CA ASN A 189 1.48 7.39 14.71
C ASN A 189 2.64 7.75 15.64
N GLY A 190 2.34 8.54 16.68
CA GLY A 190 3.33 9.01 17.63
C GLY A 190 2.81 9.07 19.06
N GLN A 191 3.72 9.46 19.94
CA GLN A 191 3.46 9.57 21.38
C GLN A 191 4.14 10.81 21.95
N ILE A 192 3.56 11.36 23.01
CA ILE A 192 4.15 12.45 23.81
C ILE A 192 4.02 12.12 25.29
N ILE A 193 4.89 12.71 26.12
CA ILE A 193 4.81 12.62 27.57
C ILE A 193 4.63 14.03 28.13
N ARG A 194 3.55 14.23 28.89
CA ARG A 194 3.26 15.49 29.60
C ARG A 194 2.67 15.16 30.97
N ASN A 195 3.11 15.86 32.02
CA ASN A 195 2.59 15.70 33.39
C ASN A 195 2.58 14.24 33.90
N ARG A 196 3.64 13.46 33.62
CA ARG A 196 3.74 12.02 33.95
C ARG A 196 2.66 11.15 33.31
N THR A 197 1.98 11.66 32.28
CA THR A 197 1.06 10.91 31.43
C THR A 197 1.66 10.75 30.05
N LYS A 198 1.70 9.51 29.57
CA LYS A 198 2.02 9.15 28.19
C LYS A 198 0.74 9.16 27.38
N TYR A 199 0.75 9.89 26.27
CA TYR A 199 -0.34 9.96 25.31
C TYR A 199 0.12 9.36 23.98
N SER A 200 -0.70 8.54 23.34
CA SER A 200 -0.45 8.00 22.00
C SER A 200 -1.64 8.19 21.06
N CYS A 201 -1.33 8.37 19.78
CA CYS A 201 -2.29 8.50 18.69
C CYS A 201 -1.80 7.60 17.55
N GLU A 202 -2.51 6.53 17.27
CA GLU A 202 -2.06 5.49 16.34
C GLU A 202 -3.15 5.20 15.31
N MET A 203 -2.81 5.20 14.03
CA MET A 203 -3.66 4.60 13.02
C MET A 203 -3.49 3.08 13.07
N THR A 204 -4.56 2.36 13.37
CA THR A 204 -4.55 0.90 13.37
C THR A 204 -4.39 0.38 11.94
N SER A 205 -3.99 -0.89 11.80
CA SER A 205 -3.96 -1.57 10.50
C SER A 205 -5.32 -1.63 9.79
N GLN A 206 -6.41 -1.42 10.52
CA GLN A 206 -7.79 -1.34 10.00
C GLN A 206 -8.20 0.09 9.57
N GLY A 207 -7.30 1.07 9.66
CA GLY A 207 -7.57 2.46 9.29
C GLY A 207 -8.34 3.27 10.34
N THR A 208 -8.59 2.71 11.52
CA THR A 208 -9.19 3.45 12.65
C THR A 208 -8.12 4.18 13.45
N ILE A 209 -8.45 5.35 14.01
CA ILE A 209 -7.52 6.07 14.89
C ILE A 209 -7.75 5.66 16.35
N ARG A 210 -6.71 5.13 16.98
CA ARG A 210 -6.69 4.79 18.41
C ARG A 210 -5.93 5.86 19.18
N TYR A 211 -6.62 6.46 20.14
CA TYR A 211 -6.02 7.34 21.13
C TYR A 211 -5.90 6.62 22.47
N ALA A 212 -4.75 6.70 23.13
CA ALA A 212 -4.56 6.20 24.49
C ALA A 212 -3.86 7.24 25.38
N ALA A 213 -4.20 7.25 26.66
CA ALA A 213 -3.53 8.04 27.68
C ALA A 213 -3.37 7.19 28.94
N GLY A 214 -2.17 7.14 29.50
CA GLY A 214 -1.84 6.33 30.67
C GLY A 214 -0.60 6.84 31.39
N PRO A 215 -0.27 6.28 32.57
CA PRO A 215 0.98 6.62 33.26
C PRO A 215 2.20 6.27 32.39
N VAL A 216 3.31 6.98 32.63
CA VAL A 216 4.60 6.56 32.08
C VAL A 216 5.02 5.31 32.84
N GLU A 217 5.05 4.16 32.15
CA GLU A 217 5.69 2.93 32.64
C GLU A 217 7.21 3.11 32.76
#